data_AF-A0AAW6GP05-F1
#
_entry.id   AF-A0AAW6GP05-F1
#
_cell.length_a   1.000
_cell.length_b   1.000
_cell.length_c   1.000
_cell.angle_alpha   90.00
_cell.angle_beta   90.00
_cell.angle_gamma   90.00
#
_symmetry.space_group_name_H-M   'P 1'
#
loop_
_entity.id
_entity.type
_entity.pdbx_description
1 polymer ?
#
loop_
_entity_poly.entity_id
_entity_poly.type
_entity_poly.pdbx_seq_one_letter_code
_entity_poly.pdbx_strand_id
1 'polypeptide(L)'
;MEELIRKFINFFESDRISVSRKIAIPLLMLLVVLALDNILGISYYWINKIEIDYIVKVEEAKAVCESDSIILFHLDDKIEKAINRKNIFQWFASLFENANIEKNTEVNITNSDGNILSVIGKWFPEVERNQMWHTVTSSLLWVILFAILLLFLIFAPFVVEKDKVATIIGVIFGLGILAFLIWITQWIFGLIPVILNRAYINYALQLGLNLVPIMALTIGSIKEAKKKKLT
;
A
#
# COMPACT_ATOMS: atom_id res chain seq x y z
N MET A 1 36.48 6.45 7.69
CA MET A 1 35.44 7.47 7.44
C MET A 1 35.84 8.38 6.28
N GLU A 2 36.97 9.08 6.37
CA GLU A 2 37.42 10.02 5.33
C GLU A 2 37.63 9.38 3.95
N GLU A 3 38.18 8.16 3.91
CA GLU A 3 38.41 7.44 2.65
C GLU A 3 37.12 6.99 1.94
N LEU A 4 36.07 6.66 2.71
CA LEU A 4 34.75 6.34 2.17
C LEU A 4 34.05 7.57 1.61
N ILE A 5 34.18 8.71 2.30
CA ILE A 5 33.61 10.00 1.85
C ILE A 5 34.28 10.43 0.54
N ARG A 6 35.62 10.33 0.43
CA ARG A 6 36.33 10.63 -0.82
C ARG A 6 35.89 9.71 -1.97
N LYS A 7 35.71 8.41 -1.72
CA LYS A 7 35.19 7.47 -2.75
C LYS A 7 33.77 7.82 -3.18
N PHE A 8 32.92 8.27 -2.26
CA PHE A 8 31.56 8.72 -2.56
C PHE A 8 31.56 9.99 -3.41
N ILE A 9 32.37 11.00 -3.05
CA ILE A 9 32.52 12.23 -3.83
C ILE A 9 33.07 11.93 -5.23
N ASN A 10 34.12 11.12 -5.32
CA ASN A 10 34.70 10.70 -6.61
C ASN A 10 33.70 9.95 -7.51
N PHE A 11 32.75 9.20 -6.92
CA PHE A 11 31.69 8.53 -7.66
C PHE A 11 30.72 9.53 -8.32
N PHE A 12 30.38 10.63 -7.63
CA PHE A 12 29.55 11.69 -8.20
C PHE A 12 30.31 12.58 -9.18
N GLU A 13 31.60 12.82 -8.99
CA GLU A 13 32.42 13.66 -9.86
C GLU A 13 32.91 12.94 -11.13
N SER A 14 32.99 11.61 -11.13
CA SER A 14 33.53 10.86 -12.27
C SER A 14 32.69 11.01 -13.54
N ASP A 15 33.23 11.65 -14.58
CA ASP A 15 32.57 11.78 -15.91
C ASP A 15 32.38 10.43 -16.64
N ARG A 16 33.09 9.38 -16.21
CA ARG A 16 32.95 8.04 -16.78
C ARG A 16 31.64 7.34 -16.41
N ILE A 17 30.91 7.85 -15.41
CA ILE A 17 29.70 7.23 -14.89
C ILE A 17 28.50 8.07 -15.37
N SER A 18 27.53 7.42 -16.01
CA SER A 18 26.32 8.12 -16.47
C SER A 18 25.54 8.74 -15.31
N VAL A 19 24.96 9.91 -15.55
CA VAL A 19 24.14 10.64 -14.55
C VAL A 19 23.03 9.75 -13.98
N SER A 20 22.41 8.92 -14.83
CA SER A 20 21.42 7.93 -14.41
C SER A 20 21.96 6.95 -13.35
N ARG A 21 23.18 6.41 -13.50
CA ARG A 21 23.79 5.52 -12.50
C ARG A 21 24.21 6.26 -11.23
N LYS A 22 24.70 7.49 -11.37
CA LYS A 22 25.06 8.35 -10.22
C LYS A 22 23.86 8.62 -9.30
N ILE A 23 22.65 8.59 -9.84
CA ILE A 23 21.42 8.81 -9.08
C ILE A 23 20.79 7.50 -8.66
N ALA A 24 20.78 6.49 -9.54
CA ALA A 24 20.15 5.21 -9.26
C ALA A 24 20.82 4.42 -8.14
N ILE A 25 22.15 4.43 -8.06
CA ILE A 25 22.90 3.67 -7.04
C ILE A 25 22.65 4.23 -5.61
N PRO A 26 22.77 5.54 -5.35
CA PRO A 26 22.40 6.12 -4.07
C PRO A 26 20.92 5.91 -3.72
N LEU A 27 20.01 6.02 -4.70
CA LEU A 27 18.59 5.78 -4.46
C LEU A 27 18.32 4.33 -4.08
N LEU A 28 18.98 3.37 -4.74
CA LEU A 28 18.93 1.96 -4.38
C LEU A 28 19.45 1.73 -2.95
N MET A 29 20.58 2.35 -2.58
CA MET A 29 21.10 2.28 -1.21
C MET A 29 20.10 2.84 -0.20
N LEU A 30 19.46 3.97 -0.50
CA LEU A 30 18.42 4.56 0.36
C LEU A 30 17.26 3.58 0.55
N LEU A 31 16.77 2.95 -0.53
CA LEU A 31 15.70 1.94 -0.46
C LEU A 31 16.11 0.73 0.39
N VAL A 32 17.36 0.26 0.28
CA VAL A 32 17.88 -0.83 1.11
C VAL A 32 17.92 -0.42 2.59
N VAL A 33 18.36 0.80 2.89
CA VAL A 33 18.36 1.32 4.28
C VAL A 33 16.94 1.38 4.84
N LEU A 34 15.97 1.89 4.07
CA LEU A 34 14.56 1.91 4.47
C LEU A 34 13.99 0.50 4.66
N ALA A 35 14.37 -0.47 3.81
CA ALA A 35 13.94 -1.86 3.95
C ALA A 35 14.53 -2.51 5.22
N LEU A 36 15.81 -2.27 5.51
CA LEU A 36 16.45 -2.73 6.74
C LEU A 36 15.82 -2.09 7.98
N ASP A 37 15.53 -0.78 7.93
CA ASP A 37 14.81 -0.08 9.01
C ASP A 37 13.43 -0.71 9.27
N ASN A 38 12.69 -1.06 8.22
CA ASN A 38 11.40 -1.73 8.35
C ASN A 38 11.51 -3.16 8.90
N ILE A 39 12.54 -3.94 8.52
CA ILE A 39 12.76 -5.30 9.02
C ILE A 39 13.18 -5.28 10.50
N LEU A 40 14.09 -4.38 10.85
CA LEU A 40 14.63 -4.26 12.22
C LEU A 40 13.70 -3.47 13.14
N GLY A 41 12.77 -2.70 12.58
CA GLY A 41 11.81 -1.88 13.32
C GLY A 41 12.44 -0.70 14.04
N ILE A 42 13.63 -0.22 13.62
CA ILE A 42 14.38 0.80 14.36
C ILE A 42 13.57 2.10 14.48
N SER A 43 13.05 2.63 13.37
CA SER A 43 12.15 3.78 13.39
C SER A 43 10.89 3.54 14.22
N TYR A 44 10.32 2.33 14.19
CA TYR A 44 9.13 1.99 14.97
C TYR A 44 9.39 2.11 16.48
N TYR A 45 10.46 1.47 16.98
CA TYR A 45 10.81 1.56 18.39
C TYR A 45 11.20 2.98 18.81
N TRP A 46 11.87 3.72 17.93
CA TRP A 46 12.25 5.10 18.20
C TRP A 46 11.05 6.04 18.30
N ILE A 47 10.09 5.93 17.38
CA ILE A 47 8.85 6.71 17.40
C ILE A 47 8.03 6.39 18.66
N ASN A 48 7.84 5.11 18.98
CA ASN A 48 7.10 4.71 20.18
C ASN A 48 7.77 5.21 21.46
N LYS A 49 9.11 5.21 21.52
CA LYS A 49 9.83 5.78 22.66
C LYS A 49 9.56 7.27 22.81
N ILE A 50 9.57 8.03 21.72
CA ILE A 50 9.25 9.47 21.74
C ILE A 50 7.81 9.71 22.15
N GLU A 51 6.88 8.89 21.67
CA GLU A 51 5.46 8.97 22.03
C GLU A 51 5.25 8.71 23.52
N ILE A 52 5.85 7.65 24.06
CA ILE A 52 5.79 7.34 25.49
C ILE A 52 6.41 8.46 26.33
N ASP A 53 7.59 8.95 25.95
CA ASP A 53 8.27 10.06 26.63
C ASP A 53 7.43 11.35 26.60
N TYR A 54 6.75 11.63 25.48
CA TYR A 54 5.82 12.75 25.36
C TYR A 54 4.62 12.60 26.29
N ILE A 55 3.98 11.42 26.30
CA ILE A 55 2.83 11.14 27.18
C ILE A 55 3.23 11.29 28.66
N VAL A 56 4.38 10.72 29.06
CA VAL A 56 4.89 10.83 30.43
C VAL A 56 5.08 12.30 30.83
N LYS A 57 5.70 13.11 29.97
CA LYS A 57 5.90 14.55 30.24
C LYS A 57 4.59 15.33 30.34
N VAL A 58 3.59 14.98 29.53
CA VAL A 58 2.27 15.63 29.61
C VAL A 58 1.55 15.24 30.90
N GLU A 59 1.69 13.99 31.34
CA GLU A 59 1.10 13.50 32.59
C GLU A 59 1.79 14.11 33.82
N GLU A 60 3.12 14.24 33.80
CA GLU A 60 3.88 14.97 34.82
C GLU A 60 3.45 16.44 34.89
N ALA A 61 3.20 17.09 33.74
CA ALA A 61 2.71 18.46 33.69
C ALA A 61 1.29 18.59 34.28
N LYS A 62 0.42 17.60 34.08
CA LYS A 62 -0.91 17.57 34.72
C LYS A 62 -0.82 17.48 36.23
N ALA A 63 0.06 16.62 36.75
CA ALA A 63 0.27 16.46 38.19
C ALA A 63 0.74 17.75 38.87
N VAL A 64 1.45 18.62 38.15
CA VAL A 64 1.90 19.94 38.65
C VAL A 64 0.80 21.00 38.52
N CYS A 65 -0.10 20.87 37.54
CA CYS A 65 -1.11 21.87 37.19
C CYS A 65 -2.54 21.49 37.65
N GLU A 66 -2.69 20.61 38.65
CA GLU A 66 -3.99 20.09 39.12
C GLU A 66 -5.04 21.16 39.46
N SER A 67 -4.62 22.40 39.78
CA SER A 67 -5.51 23.49 40.17
C SER A 67 -6.15 24.27 39.01
N ASP A 68 -5.68 24.11 37.76
CA ASP A 68 -6.20 24.88 36.61
C ASP A 68 -6.93 23.96 35.61
N SER A 69 -8.26 24.06 35.61
CA SER A 69 -9.14 23.24 34.75
C SER A 69 -8.95 23.47 33.26
N ILE A 70 -8.50 24.67 32.84
CA ILE A 70 -8.30 25.00 31.43
C ILE A 70 -7.02 24.33 30.90
N ILE A 71 -5.97 24.36 31.72
CA ILE A 71 -4.70 23.71 31.39
C ILE A 71 -4.88 22.19 31.33
N LEU A 72 -5.63 21.60 32.27
CA LEU A 72 -5.89 20.17 32.29
C LEU A 72 -6.61 19.69 31.02
N PHE A 73 -7.66 20.39 30.59
CA PHE A 73 -8.38 20.11 29.34
C PHE A 73 -7.46 20.19 28.11
N HIS A 74 -6.58 21.19 28.06
CA HIS A 74 -5.63 21.30 26.96
C HIS A 74 -4.60 20.15 26.94
N LEU A 75 -4.15 19.69 28.11
CA LEU A 75 -3.22 18.56 28.22
C LEU A 75 -3.90 17.24 27.84
N ASP A 76 -5.18 17.05 28.16
CA ASP A 76 -5.97 15.90 27.72
C ASP A 76 -6.13 15.84 26.20
N ASP A 77 -6.53 16.94 25.56
CA ASP A 77 -6.63 17.04 24.10
C ASP A 77 -5.28 16.72 23.41
N LYS A 78 -4.16 17.11 24.03
CA LYS A 78 -2.82 16.80 23.52
C LYS A 78 -2.48 15.32 23.60
N ILE A 79 -2.89 14.62 24.65
CA ILE A 79 -2.69 13.16 24.79
C ILE A 79 -3.57 12.43 23.79
N GLU A 80 -4.84 12.83 23.66
CA GLU A 80 -5.77 12.22 22.72
C GLU A 80 -5.26 12.32 21.28
N LYS A 81 -4.77 13.50 20.88
CA LYS A 81 -4.17 13.71 19.55
C LYS A 81 -2.89 12.91 19.33
N ALA A 82 -2.09 12.68 20.36
CA ALA A 82 -0.87 11.90 20.25
C ALA A 82 -1.19 10.41 20.04
N ILE A 83 -2.10 9.85 20.85
CA ILE A 83 -2.53 8.45 20.80
C ILE A 83 -3.24 8.14 19.48
N ASN A 84 -4.09 9.06 19.00
CA ASN A 84 -4.87 8.85 17.78
C ASN A 84 -4.10 9.18 16.49
N ARG A 85 -2.82 9.55 16.59
CA ARG A 85 -2.01 9.93 15.43
C ARG A 85 -1.72 8.71 14.55
N LYS A 86 -2.36 8.67 13.37
CA LYS A 86 -2.05 7.68 12.34
C LYS A 86 -0.84 8.10 11.51
N ASN A 87 0.11 7.20 11.32
CA ASN A 87 1.20 7.37 10.35
C ASN A 87 0.70 7.11 8.91
N ILE A 88 1.52 7.40 7.90
CA ILE A 88 1.13 7.25 6.47
C ILE A 88 0.77 5.80 6.12
N PHE A 89 1.42 4.81 6.74
CA PHE A 89 1.13 3.40 6.52
C PHE A 89 -0.19 2.98 7.18
N GLN A 90 -0.49 3.48 8.38
CA GLN A 90 -1.76 3.29 9.07
C GLN A 90 -2.89 4.01 8.34
N TRP A 91 -2.63 5.20 7.80
CA TRP A 91 -3.58 5.91 6.94
C TRP A 91 -3.86 5.12 5.68
N PHE A 92 -2.82 4.59 5.01
CA PHE A 92 -2.98 3.70 3.86
C PHE A 92 -3.74 2.43 4.22
N ALA A 93 -3.41 1.77 5.33
CA ALA A 93 -4.13 0.58 5.81
C ALA A 93 -5.60 0.88 6.11
N SER A 94 -5.90 2.06 6.68
CA SER A 94 -7.28 2.47 6.97
C SER A 94 -8.15 2.66 5.72
N LEU A 95 -7.55 2.88 4.55
CA LEU A 95 -8.29 2.87 3.27
C LEU A 95 -8.87 1.49 2.93
N PHE A 96 -8.37 0.42 3.56
CA PHE A 96 -8.82 -0.96 3.39
C PHE A 96 -9.62 -1.50 4.59
N GLU A 97 -9.78 -0.72 5.67
CA GLU A 97 -10.55 -1.11 6.85
C GLU A 97 -12.08 -0.87 6.69
N ASN A 98 -12.49 -0.05 5.70
CA ASN A 98 -13.85 0.48 5.60
C ASN A 98 -14.75 -0.10 4.48
N ALA A 99 -14.48 -1.30 3.94
CA ALA A 99 -15.41 -1.93 2.98
C ALA A 99 -16.70 -2.53 3.59
N ASN A 100 -16.89 -2.49 4.91
CA ASN A 100 -18.15 -2.90 5.53
C ASN A 100 -19.08 -1.70 5.73
N ILE A 101 -19.56 -1.13 4.62
CA ILE A 101 -20.74 -0.25 4.60
C ILE A 101 -22.00 -1.10 4.81
N GLU A 102 -22.04 -1.93 5.85
CA GLU A 102 -23.27 -2.65 6.22
C GLU A 102 -23.29 -3.17 7.66
N LYS A 103 -22.33 -2.76 8.51
CA LYS A 103 -22.28 -3.24 9.91
C LYS A 103 -23.00 -2.36 10.94
N ASN A 104 -23.76 -1.35 10.49
CA ASN A 104 -24.53 -0.46 11.36
C ASN A 104 -26.04 -0.48 11.08
N THR A 105 -26.55 -1.50 10.39
CA THR A 105 -27.98 -1.80 10.51
C THR A 105 -28.11 -2.80 11.66
N GLU A 106 -28.20 -2.29 12.89
CA GLU A 106 -28.87 -3.02 13.96
C GLU A 106 -30.27 -3.34 13.43
N VAL A 107 -30.43 -4.53 12.85
CA VAL A 107 -31.73 -5.01 12.43
C VAL A 107 -32.51 -5.26 13.71
N ASN A 108 -33.25 -4.24 14.16
CA ASN A 108 -34.37 -4.41 15.07
C ASN A 108 -35.41 -5.25 14.33
N ILE A 109 -35.28 -6.57 14.44
CA ILE A 109 -36.28 -7.52 13.93
C ILE A 109 -37.49 -7.45 14.86
N THR A 110 -38.33 -6.45 14.64
CA THR A 110 -39.76 -6.56 14.96
C THR A 110 -40.47 -7.00 13.70
N ASN A 111 -40.72 -8.32 13.67
CA ASN A 111 -41.80 -9.01 12.98
C ASN A 111 -41.90 -8.98 11.45
N SER A 112 -41.90 -10.21 10.91
CA SER A 112 -42.76 -10.68 9.83
C SER A 112 -42.68 -9.93 8.51
N ASP A 113 -41.61 -10.18 7.75
CA ASP A 113 -41.76 -10.45 6.32
C ASP A 113 -40.66 -11.40 5.84
N GLY A 114 -41.08 -12.42 5.10
CA GLY A 114 -40.28 -13.56 4.68
C GLY A 114 -39.24 -13.20 3.62
N ASN A 115 -38.20 -12.47 4.01
CA ASN A 115 -37.03 -12.30 3.16
C ASN A 115 -36.14 -13.55 3.31
N ILE A 116 -36.30 -14.50 2.41
CA ILE A 116 -35.50 -15.75 2.36
C ILE A 116 -33.99 -15.44 2.45
N LEU A 117 -33.57 -14.28 1.95
CA LEU A 117 -32.20 -13.78 1.99
C LEU A 117 -31.68 -13.51 3.42
N SER A 118 -32.52 -12.98 4.32
CA SER A 118 -32.12 -12.71 5.71
C SER A 118 -32.05 -13.99 6.55
N VAL A 119 -32.85 -15.00 6.20
CA VAL A 119 -32.76 -16.34 6.80
C VAL A 119 -31.47 -17.03 6.34
N ILE A 120 -31.12 -16.96 5.05
CA ILE A 120 -29.87 -17.54 4.52
C ILE A 120 -28.63 -16.90 5.16
N GLY A 121 -28.61 -15.57 5.33
CA GLY A 121 -27.50 -14.87 6.00
C GLY A 121 -27.30 -15.24 7.48
N LYS A 122 -28.33 -15.80 8.13
CA LYS A 122 -28.26 -16.30 9.52
C LYS A 122 -27.63 -17.69 9.62
N TRP A 123 -27.78 -18.52 8.59
CA TRP A 123 -27.19 -19.87 8.52
C TRP A 123 -25.77 -19.86 7.93
N PHE A 124 -25.45 -18.84 7.13
CA PHE A 124 -24.13 -18.60 6.56
C PHE A 124 -23.66 -17.21 6.97
N PRO A 125 -23.07 -17.02 8.17
CA PRO A 125 -22.49 -15.74 8.53
C PRO A 125 -21.45 -15.37 7.47
N GLU A 126 -21.60 -14.21 6.84
CA GLU A 126 -20.63 -13.75 5.86
C GLU A 126 -19.27 -13.59 6.55
N VAL A 127 -18.35 -14.50 6.27
CA VAL A 127 -16.97 -14.35 6.71
C VAL A 127 -16.41 -13.12 6.01
N GLU A 128 -16.14 -12.08 6.82
CA GLU A 128 -15.60 -10.81 6.35
C GLU A 128 -14.33 -11.06 5.53
N ARG A 129 -14.39 -10.68 4.25
CA ARG A 129 -13.27 -10.79 3.33
C ARG A 129 -12.29 -9.66 3.63
N ASN A 130 -11.04 -10.00 3.88
CA ASN A 130 -9.98 -8.98 3.96
C ASN A 130 -9.88 -8.26 2.60
N GLN A 131 -10.16 -6.95 2.61
CA GLN A 131 -10.21 -6.11 1.42
C GLN A 131 -8.85 -6.00 0.73
N MET A 132 -7.75 -5.91 1.50
CA MET A 132 -6.40 -5.84 0.96
C MET A 132 -6.06 -7.10 0.16
N TRP A 133 -6.33 -8.28 0.74
CA TRP A 133 -6.12 -9.55 0.03
C TRP A 133 -7.00 -9.68 -1.19
N HIS A 134 -8.26 -9.26 -1.09
CA HIS A 134 -9.18 -9.25 -2.23
C HIS A 134 -8.64 -8.42 -3.39
N THR A 135 -8.23 -7.17 -3.13
CA THR A 135 -7.67 -6.28 -4.15
C THR A 135 -6.41 -6.86 -4.79
N VAL A 136 -5.50 -7.44 -3.99
CA VAL A 136 -4.26 -8.03 -4.51
C VAL A 136 -4.55 -9.25 -5.38
N THR A 137 -5.45 -10.14 -4.94
CA THR A 137 -5.72 -11.38 -5.66
C THR A 137 -6.63 -11.18 -6.86
N SER A 138 -7.57 -10.23 -6.80
CA SER A 138 -8.48 -9.90 -7.89
C SER A 138 -7.78 -9.23 -9.06
N SER A 139 -6.73 -8.45 -8.76
CA SER A 139 -6.13 -7.50 -9.71
C SER A 139 -4.63 -7.67 -9.85
N LEU A 140 -4.09 -8.86 -9.53
CA LEU A 140 -2.66 -9.14 -9.40
C LEU A 140 -1.84 -8.62 -10.59
N LEU A 141 -2.27 -8.90 -11.82
CA LEU A 141 -1.55 -8.46 -13.03
C LEU A 141 -1.46 -6.92 -13.08
N TRP A 142 -2.56 -6.23 -12.82
CA TRP A 142 -2.62 -4.78 -12.87
C TRP A 142 -1.82 -4.14 -11.74
N VAL A 143 -1.86 -4.73 -10.54
CA VAL A 143 -1.07 -4.29 -9.38
C VAL A 143 0.42 -4.40 -9.65
N ILE A 144 0.88 -5.51 -10.26
CA ILE A 144 2.29 -5.68 -10.64
C ILE A 144 2.70 -4.61 -11.66
N LEU A 145 1.91 -4.40 -12.72
CA LEU A 145 2.21 -3.37 -13.73
C LEU A 145 2.19 -1.95 -13.13
N PHE A 146 1.26 -1.68 -12.21
CA PHE A 146 1.16 -0.41 -11.52
C PHE A 146 2.40 -0.13 -10.67
N ALA A 147 2.87 -1.13 -9.92
CA ALA A 147 4.10 -1.03 -9.13
C ALA A 147 5.34 -0.78 -10.00
N ILE A 148 5.44 -1.47 -11.16
CA ILE A 148 6.54 -1.26 -12.11
C ILE A 148 6.52 0.16 -12.68
N LEU A 149 5.35 0.67 -13.07
CA LEU A 149 5.22 2.04 -13.59
C LEU A 149 5.48 3.10 -12.53
N LEU A 150 5.08 2.87 -11.27
CA LEU A 150 5.42 3.75 -10.15
C LEU A 150 6.93 3.83 -9.95
N LEU A 151 7.61 2.68 -9.97
CA LEU A 151 9.07 2.65 -9.88
C LEU A 151 9.69 3.38 -11.07
N PHE A 152 9.20 3.13 -12.29
CA PHE A 152 9.66 3.85 -13.47
C PHE A 152 9.45 5.37 -13.34
N LEU A 153 8.33 5.84 -12.79
CA LEU A 153 8.05 7.27 -12.61
C LEU A 153 9.10 7.96 -11.74
N ILE A 154 9.61 7.28 -10.71
CA ILE A 154 10.68 7.80 -9.83
C ILE A 154 11.99 7.96 -10.62
N PHE A 155 12.29 7.04 -11.54
CA PHE A 155 13.52 7.05 -12.34
C PHE A 155 13.40 7.84 -13.66
N ALA A 156 12.19 8.06 -14.16
CA ALA A 156 11.92 8.69 -15.46
C ALA A 156 12.62 10.06 -15.63
N PRO A 157 12.67 10.95 -14.61
CA PRO A 157 13.39 12.22 -14.72
C PRO A 157 14.89 12.07 -15.01
N PHE A 158 15.48 10.92 -14.68
CA PHE A 158 16.92 10.68 -14.75
C PHE A 158 17.34 9.76 -15.91
N VAL A 159 16.40 8.95 -16.42
CA VAL A 159 16.66 7.96 -17.48
C VAL A 159 16.19 8.47 -18.85
N VAL A 160 15.14 9.29 -18.89
CA VAL A 160 14.53 9.73 -20.15
C VAL A 160 15.23 11.00 -20.64
N GLU A 161 15.97 10.89 -21.75
CA GLU A 161 16.72 12.00 -22.34
C GLU A 161 15.88 12.86 -23.31
N LYS A 162 14.94 12.25 -24.04
CA LYS A 162 14.07 12.92 -25.02
C LYS A 162 12.61 12.89 -24.57
N ASP A 163 11.87 13.96 -24.82
CA ASP A 163 10.43 14.07 -24.53
C ASP A 163 10.07 13.69 -23.07
N LYS A 164 10.95 14.07 -22.14
CA LYS A 164 10.85 13.72 -20.71
C LYS A 164 9.48 14.08 -20.11
N VAL A 165 9.00 15.29 -20.36
CA VAL A 165 7.73 15.78 -19.82
C VAL A 165 6.56 14.97 -20.38
N ALA A 166 6.53 14.76 -21.70
CA ALA A 166 5.48 13.96 -22.34
C ALA A 166 5.48 12.50 -21.84
N THR A 167 6.68 11.92 -21.64
CA THR A 167 6.83 10.57 -21.10
C THR A 167 6.31 10.48 -19.66
N ILE A 168 6.67 11.43 -18.79
CA ILE A 168 6.19 11.49 -17.41
C ILE A 168 4.67 11.64 -17.36
N ILE A 169 4.10 12.55 -18.15
CA ILE A 169 2.64 12.75 -18.24
C ILE A 169 1.96 11.46 -18.75
N GLY A 170 2.53 10.81 -19.77
CA GLY A 170 2.02 9.55 -20.28
C GLY A 170 2.03 8.43 -19.23
N VAL A 171 3.08 8.34 -18.41
CA VAL A 171 3.17 7.38 -17.29
C VAL A 171 2.11 7.69 -16.23
N ILE A 172 1.91 8.96 -15.85
CA ILE A 172 0.86 9.36 -14.90
C ILE A 172 -0.52 8.97 -15.42
N PHE A 173 -0.80 9.22 -16.70
CA PHE A 173 -2.05 8.82 -17.33
C PHE A 173 -2.23 7.30 -17.36
N GLY A 174 -1.17 6.56 -17.69
CA GLY A 174 -1.14 5.10 -17.64
C GLY A 174 -1.40 4.53 -16.24
N LEU A 175 -0.86 5.16 -15.19
CA LEU A 175 -1.16 4.82 -13.79
C LEU A 175 -2.64 5.03 -13.48
N GLY A 176 -3.26 6.11 -13.97
CA GLY A 176 -4.69 6.35 -13.83
C GLY A 176 -5.55 5.24 -14.45
N ILE A 177 -5.21 4.81 -15.67
CA ILE A 177 -5.90 3.68 -16.34
C ILE A 177 -5.73 2.39 -15.54
N LEU A 178 -4.53 2.10 -15.05
CA LEU A 178 -4.28 0.90 -14.25
C LEU A 178 -5.05 0.92 -12.93
N ALA A 179 -5.12 2.06 -12.23
CA ALA A 179 -5.93 2.21 -11.03
C ALA A 179 -7.41 1.93 -11.32
N PHE A 180 -7.93 2.42 -12.45
CA PHE A 180 -9.28 2.12 -12.89
C PHE A 180 -9.50 0.63 -13.21
N LEU A 181 -8.54 -0.04 -13.84
CA LEU A 181 -8.60 -1.49 -14.10
C LEU A 181 -8.55 -2.32 -12.82
N ILE A 182 -7.73 -1.92 -11.84
CA ILE A 182 -7.71 -2.51 -10.50
C ILE A 182 -9.10 -2.40 -9.87
N TRP A 183 -9.69 -1.20 -9.89
CA TRP A 183 -11.03 -0.97 -9.34
C TRP A 183 -12.10 -1.83 -10.02
N ILE A 184 -12.15 -1.87 -11.36
CA ILE A 184 -13.11 -2.70 -12.11
C ILE A 184 -12.94 -4.18 -11.76
N THR A 185 -11.72 -4.70 -11.78
CA THR A 185 -11.47 -6.13 -11.51
C THR A 185 -11.82 -6.48 -10.07
N GLN A 186 -11.49 -5.62 -9.11
CA GLN A 186 -11.91 -5.76 -7.72
C GLN A 186 -13.44 -5.79 -7.58
N TRP A 187 -14.15 -4.95 -8.35
CA TRP A 187 -15.61 -4.93 -8.38
C TRP A 187 -16.19 -6.23 -8.96
N ILE A 188 -15.70 -6.69 -10.12
CA ILE A 188 -16.18 -7.93 -10.77
C ILE A 188 -15.97 -9.13 -9.86
N PHE A 189 -14.76 -9.31 -9.31
CA PHE A 189 -14.48 -10.40 -8.37
C PHE A 189 -15.17 -10.20 -7.02
N GLY A 190 -15.57 -8.96 -6.72
CA GLY A 190 -16.37 -8.60 -5.57
C GLY A 190 -17.78 -9.21 -5.61
N LEU A 191 -18.33 -9.43 -6.80
CA LEU A 191 -19.64 -10.04 -7.02
C LEU A 191 -19.67 -11.55 -6.73
N ILE A 192 -18.51 -12.20 -6.61
CA ILE A 192 -18.45 -13.63 -6.27
C ILE A 192 -18.67 -13.79 -4.76
N PRO A 193 -19.77 -14.41 -4.31
CA PRO A 193 -20.01 -14.65 -2.89
C PRO A 193 -18.93 -15.54 -2.29
N VAL A 194 -18.73 -15.47 -0.97
CA VAL A 194 -17.72 -16.29 -0.29
C VAL A 194 -18.08 -17.77 -0.43
N ILE A 195 -17.24 -18.52 -1.13
CA ILE A 195 -17.46 -19.94 -1.38
C ILE A 195 -17.11 -20.73 -0.12
N LEU A 196 -18.00 -21.66 0.28
CA LEU A 196 -17.77 -22.61 1.38
C LEU A 196 -17.40 -21.97 2.72
N ASN A 197 -17.88 -20.75 2.97
CA ASN A 197 -17.60 -19.99 4.20
C ASN A 197 -16.09 -19.75 4.45
N ARG A 198 -15.28 -19.71 3.38
CA ARG A 198 -13.83 -19.60 3.46
C ARG A 198 -13.30 -18.63 2.41
N ALA A 199 -13.01 -17.39 2.81
CA ALA A 199 -12.54 -16.33 1.91
C ALA A 199 -11.26 -16.68 1.12
N TYR A 200 -10.39 -17.54 1.66
CA TYR A 200 -9.16 -17.96 0.98
C TYR A 200 -9.39 -18.76 -0.32
N ILE A 201 -10.54 -19.42 -0.45
CA ILE A 201 -10.88 -20.17 -1.66
C ILE A 201 -11.15 -19.20 -2.81
N ASN A 202 -11.85 -18.10 -2.52
CA ASN A 202 -12.07 -17.03 -3.49
C ASN A 202 -10.74 -16.41 -3.92
N TYR A 203 -9.83 -16.17 -2.97
CA TYR A 203 -8.48 -15.66 -3.27
C TYR A 203 -7.69 -16.59 -4.19
N ALA A 204 -7.71 -17.91 -3.93
CA ALA A 204 -7.03 -18.89 -4.77
C ALA A 204 -7.61 -18.96 -6.18
N LEU A 205 -8.95 -18.88 -6.32
CA LEU A 205 -9.63 -18.87 -7.61
C LEU A 205 -9.31 -17.59 -8.40
N GLN A 206 -9.32 -16.43 -7.74
CA GLN A 206 -8.95 -15.15 -8.34
C GLN A 206 -7.49 -15.15 -8.82
N LEU A 207 -6.57 -15.71 -8.02
CA LEU A 207 -5.17 -15.89 -8.41
C LEU A 207 -5.04 -16.80 -9.64
N GLY A 208 -5.73 -17.95 -9.64
CA GLY A 208 -5.73 -18.87 -10.78
C GLY A 208 -6.19 -18.21 -12.07
N LEU A 209 -7.26 -17.41 -12.01
CA LEU A 209 -7.77 -16.66 -13.16
C LEU A 209 -6.79 -15.56 -13.61
N ASN A 210 -6.14 -14.87 -12.69
CA ASN A 210 -5.12 -13.86 -13.02
C ASN A 210 -3.84 -14.46 -13.61
N LEU A 211 -3.51 -15.72 -13.32
CA LEU A 211 -2.35 -16.39 -13.91
C LEU A 211 -2.52 -16.67 -15.40
N VAL A 212 -3.75 -16.83 -15.90
CA VAL A 212 -4.04 -17.09 -17.33
C VAL A 212 -3.53 -15.96 -18.24
N PRO A 213 -3.89 -14.68 -18.05
CA PRO A 213 -3.37 -13.60 -18.88
C PRO A 213 -1.85 -13.41 -18.70
N ILE A 214 -1.29 -13.64 -17.51
CA ILE A 214 0.16 -13.59 -17.27
C ILE A 214 0.89 -14.65 -18.10
N MET A 215 0.40 -15.88 -18.11
CA MET A 215 0.95 -16.96 -18.94
C MET A 215 0.80 -16.67 -20.44
N ALA A 216 -0.34 -16.13 -20.87
CA ALA A 216 -0.56 -15.76 -22.27
C ALA A 216 0.46 -14.69 -22.75
N LEU A 217 0.67 -13.65 -21.94
CA LEU A 217 1.64 -12.59 -22.25
C LEU A 217 3.07 -13.13 -22.32
N THR A 218 3.49 -13.93 -21.32
CA THR A 218 4.85 -14.49 -21.28
C THR A 218 5.13 -15.45 -22.44
N ILE A 219 4.19 -16.34 -22.79
CA ILE A 219 4.32 -17.25 -23.94
C ILE A 219 4.39 -16.45 -25.25
N GLY A 220 3.53 -15.43 -25.40
CA GLY A 220 3.54 -14.53 -26.55
C GLY A 220 4.90 -13.86 -26.75
N SER A 221 5.45 -13.27 -25.69
CA SER A 221 6.76 -12.62 -25.72
C SER A 221 7.90 -13.58 -26.06
N ILE A 222 7.88 -14.82 -25.54
CA ILE A 222 8.90 -15.85 -25.84
C ILE A 222 8.85 -16.24 -27.31
N LYS A 223 7.65 -16.43 -27.87
CA LYS A 223 7.46 -16.80 -29.28
C LYS A 223 7.97 -15.71 -30.21
N GLU A 224 7.71 -14.45 -29.88
CA GLU A 224 8.16 -13.30 -30.66
C GLU A 224 9.69 -13.12 -30.57
N ALA A 225 10.27 -13.28 -29.39
CA ALA A 225 11.72 -13.25 -29.19
C ALA A 225 12.44 -14.36 -29.98
N LYS A 226 11.87 -15.56 -30.06
CA LYS A 226 12.39 -16.65 -30.91
C LYS A 226 12.30 -16.31 -32.39
N LYS A 227 11.19 -15.72 -32.84
CA LYS A 227 11.01 -15.29 -34.25
C LYS A 227 12.06 -14.26 -34.67
N LYS A 228 12.36 -13.26 -33.83
CA LYS A 228 13.40 -12.25 -34.09
C LYS A 228 14.83 -12.80 -34.12
N LYS A 229 15.10 -13.96 -33.51
CA LYS A 229 16.42 -14.62 -33.57
C LYS A 229 16.60 -15.51 -34.81
N LEU A 230 15.51 -15.86 -35.49
CA LEU A 230 15.49 -16.70 -36.69
C LEU A 230 15.42 -15.88 -37.99
N THR A 231 15.28 -14.56 -37.89
CA THR A 231 15.27 -13.60 -39.01
C THR A 231 16.54 -12.78 -38.96
#